data_AF-A0A1E5JWX8-F1
#
_entry.id   AF-A0A1E5JWX8-F1
#
_cell.length_a   1.000
_cell.length_b   1.000
_cell.length_c   1.000
_cell.angle_alpha   90.00
_cell.angle_beta   90.00
_cell.angle_gamma   90.00
#
_symmetry.space_group_name_H-M   'P 1'
#
loop_
_entity.id
_entity.type
_entity.pdbx_description
1 polymer ?
#
loop_
_entity_poly.entity_id
_entity_poly.type
_entity_poly.pdbx_seq_one_letter_code
_entity_poly.pdbx_strand_id
1 'polypeptide(L)'
;MGEVLTTGQMIDQLKVGEVAKNNDDMKVYKSEDGSIRGDVMGRKILCDLDFLESKWRIQPNYVSFEDAMKALKDGKSVIFRGPDGSWSDKVPPNVAASIAIKHTELRGYGLLDLFKGKWTIEE
;
A
#
# COMPACT_ATOMS: atom_id res chain seq x y z
N MET A 1 10.34 4.52 -2.67
CA MET A 1 9.43 4.84 -3.81
C MET A 1 9.04 3.53 -4.48
N GLY A 2 7.79 3.38 -4.94
CA GLY A 2 7.33 2.17 -5.62
C GLY A 2 7.99 1.97 -6.99
N GLU A 3 7.99 0.72 -7.46
CA GLU A 3 8.48 0.33 -8.78
C GLU A 3 7.74 1.08 -9.89
N VAL A 4 8.45 1.43 -10.97
CA VAL A 4 7.87 2.04 -12.15
C VAL A 4 7.38 0.94 -13.07
N LEU A 5 6.07 0.88 -13.28
CA LEU A 5 5.38 -0.13 -14.08
C LEU A 5 4.92 0.44 -15.43
N THR A 6 4.88 -0.43 -16.44
CA THR A 6 4.09 -0.19 -17.65
C THR A 6 2.59 -0.32 -17.35
N THR A 7 1.73 0.19 -18.24
CA THR A 7 0.28 0.06 -18.07
C THR A 7 -0.19 -1.39 -17.97
N GLY A 8 0.36 -2.30 -18.78
CA GLY A 8 0.07 -3.73 -18.68
C GLY A 8 0.46 -4.33 -17.33
N GLN A 9 1.70 -4.10 -16.89
CA GLN A 9 2.17 -4.57 -15.58
C GLN A 9 1.37 -3.98 -14.43
N MET A 10 0.97 -2.71 -14.53
CA MET A 10 0.11 -2.06 -13.54
C MET A 10 -1.25 -2.76 -13.47
N ILE A 11 -1.89 -3.05 -14.59
CA ILE A 11 -3.19 -3.75 -14.62
C ILE A 11 -3.08 -5.15 -14.00
N ASP A 12 -2.00 -5.86 -14.30
CA ASP A 12 -1.75 -7.21 -13.79
C ASP A 12 -1.50 -7.22 -12.27
N GLN A 13 -0.82 -6.20 -11.73
CA GLN A 13 -0.42 -6.14 -10.33
C GLN A 13 -1.41 -5.40 -9.42
N LEU A 14 -2.20 -4.46 -9.97
CA LEU A 14 -3.11 -3.63 -9.18
C LEU A 14 -4.24 -4.49 -8.59
N LYS A 15 -4.32 -4.50 -7.26
CA LYS A 15 -5.38 -5.20 -6.52
C LYS A 15 -6.61 -4.32 -6.34
N VAL A 16 -7.75 -4.94 -6.04
CA VAL A 16 -9.00 -4.23 -5.74
C VAL A 16 -8.77 -3.31 -4.53
N GLY A 17 -9.17 -2.04 -4.66
CA GLY A 17 -8.98 -1.04 -3.61
C GLY A 17 -7.59 -0.39 -3.57
N GLU A 18 -6.62 -0.86 -4.37
CA GLU A 18 -5.35 -0.17 -4.55
C GLU A 18 -5.46 0.95 -5.59
N VAL A 19 -4.58 1.94 -5.47
CA VAL A 19 -4.51 3.10 -6.37
C VAL A 19 -3.16 3.10 -7.07
N ALA A 20 -3.11 3.18 -8.39
CA ALA A 20 -1.91 3.51 -9.14
C ALA A 20 -1.93 4.99 -9.54
N LYS A 21 -0.75 5.61 -9.58
CA LYS A 21 -0.55 7.01 -9.97
C LYS A 21 0.50 7.10 -11.07
N ASN A 22 0.27 7.88 -12.12
CA ASN A 22 1.29 8.17 -13.14
C ASN A 22 2.06 9.46 -12.82
N ASN A 23 2.99 9.84 -13.71
CA ASN A 23 3.81 11.04 -13.55
C ASN A 23 3.03 12.36 -13.76
N ASP A 24 1.90 12.31 -14.46
CA ASP A 24 1.02 13.45 -14.74
C ASP A 24 -0.05 13.64 -13.66
N ASP A 25 0.18 13.06 -12.47
CA ASP A 25 -0.73 13.03 -11.33
C ASP A 25 -2.10 12.36 -11.57
N MET A 26 -2.29 11.68 -12.70
CA MET A 26 -3.45 10.83 -12.96
C MET A 26 -3.43 9.64 -12.00
N LYS A 27 -4.57 9.39 -11.36
CA LYS A 27 -4.77 8.26 -10.46
C LYS A 27 -5.84 7.33 -10.99
N VAL A 28 -5.57 6.04 -10.85
CA VAL A 28 -6.46 4.96 -11.26
C VAL A 28 -6.58 3.96 -10.13
N TYR A 29 -7.73 3.33 -10.01
CA TYR A 29 -7.95 2.27 -9.05
C TYR A 29 -8.74 1.13 -9.68
N LYS A 30 -8.61 -0.05 -9.08
CA LYS A 30 -9.39 -1.23 -9.48
C LYS A 30 -10.61 -1.35 -8.57
N SER A 31 -11.80 -1.24 -9.16
CA SER A 31 -13.05 -1.44 -8.42
C SER A 31 -13.36 -2.92 -8.19
N GLU A 32 -14.33 -3.19 -7.31
CA GLU A 32 -14.77 -4.56 -6.96
C GLU A 32 -15.27 -5.37 -8.18
N ASP A 33 -15.79 -4.70 -9.21
CA ASP A 33 -16.20 -5.31 -10.48
C ASP A 33 -15.02 -5.64 -11.42
N GLY A 34 -13.79 -5.42 -10.99
CA GLY A 34 -12.56 -5.66 -11.75
C GLY A 34 -12.22 -4.58 -12.79
N SER A 35 -13.05 -3.54 -12.95
CA SER A 35 -12.76 -2.45 -13.89
C SER A 35 -11.72 -1.47 -13.34
N ILE A 36 -10.91 -0.90 -14.24
CA ILE A 36 -9.98 0.19 -13.92
C ILE A 36 -10.70 1.53 -14.12
N ARG A 37 -10.71 2.35 -13.06
CA ARG A 37 -11.44 3.62 -13.01
C ARG A 37 -10.52 4.77 -12.63
N GLY A 38 -10.80 5.95 -13.16
CA GLY A 38 -10.07 7.17 -12.81
C GLY A 38 -10.63 7.85 -11.56
N ASP A 39 -9.74 8.41 -10.74
CA ASP A 39 -10.08 9.09 -9.48
C ASP A 39 -11.04 10.27 -9.69
N VAL A 40 -10.87 11.04 -10.77
CA VAL A 40 -11.55 12.33 -10.94
C VAL A 40 -13.07 12.22 -11.07
N MET A 41 -13.64 11.07 -11.45
CA MET A 41 -15.11 10.89 -11.49
C MET A 41 -15.58 9.42 -11.32
N GLY A 42 -14.69 8.51 -10.92
CA GLY A 42 -14.99 7.07 -10.88
C GLY A 42 -15.40 6.49 -12.24
N ARG A 43 -15.09 7.19 -13.34
CA ARG A 43 -15.40 6.76 -14.70
C ARG A 43 -14.40 5.73 -15.16
N LYS A 44 -14.86 4.79 -16.00
CA LYS A 44 -13.98 3.87 -16.71
C LYS A 44 -13.03 4.68 -17.58
N ILE A 45 -11.77 4.28 -17.58
CA ILE A 45 -10.74 4.92 -18.38
C ILE A 45 -10.76 4.34 -19.79
N LEU A 46 -10.60 5.22 -20.77
CA LEU A 46 -10.30 4.82 -22.14
C LEU A 46 -8.82 4.50 -22.24
N CYS A 47 -8.48 3.29 -22.70
CA CYS A 47 -7.12 2.91 -22.99
C CYS A 47 -6.72 3.48 -24.35
N ASP A 48 -6.31 4.74 -24.38
CA ASP A 48 -5.66 5.37 -25.52
C ASP A 48 -4.13 5.17 -25.48
N LEU A 49 -3.43 5.68 -26.50
CA LEU A 49 -1.97 5.57 -26.60
C LEU A 49 -1.28 6.27 -25.43
N ASP A 50 -1.76 7.46 -25.03
CA ASP A 50 -1.19 8.22 -23.92
C ASP A 50 -1.29 7.46 -22.59
N PHE A 51 -2.42 6.78 -22.37
CA PHE A 51 -2.62 5.90 -21.22
C PHE A 51 -1.72 4.66 -21.27
N LEU A 52 -1.50 4.06 -22.44
CA LEU A 52 -0.66 2.88 -22.61
C LEU A 52 0.84 3.19 -22.45
N GLU A 53 1.28 4.38 -22.86
CA GLU A 53 2.67 4.83 -22.73
C GLU A 53 3.01 5.37 -21.33
N SER A 54 1.98 5.69 -20.54
CA SER A 54 2.13 6.16 -19.16
C SER A 54 2.94 5.18 -18.29
N LYS A 55 3.71 5.77 -17.39
CA LYS A 55 4.47 5.05 -16.36
C LYS A 55 3.76 5.17 -15.03
N TRP A 56 3.48 4.03 -14.42
CA TRP A 56 2.62 3.92 -13.25
C TRP A 56 3.41 3.53 -12.01
N ARG A 57 2.91 3.93 -10.85
CA ARG A 57 3.37 3.45 -9.55
C ARG A 57 2.16 3.12 -8.69
N ILE A 58 2.06 1.88 -8.23
CA ILE A 58 1.03 1.48 -7.26
C ILE A 58 1.37 2.18 -5.92
N GLN A 59 0.40 2.92 -5.41
CA GLN A 59 0.48 3.59 -4.13
C GLN A 59 0.20 2.54 -3.03
N PRO A 60 1.02 2.51 -1.98
CA PRO A 60 0.75 1.63 -0.85
C PRO A 60 -0.57 2.04 -0.19
N ASN A 61 -1.46 1.07 0.06
CA ASN A 61 -2.74 1.32 0.73
C ASN A 61 -2.52 1.48 2.24
N TYR A 62 -2.18 2.70 2.64
CA TYR A 62 -1.82 2.96 4.02
C TYR A 62 -3.03 2.91 4.96
N VAL A 63 -2.94 2.10 6.01
CA VAL A 63 -3.94 1.96 7.08
C VAL A 63 -3.41 2.54 8.40
N SER A 64 -4.31 2.74 9.36
CA SER A 64 -3.94 3.15 10.70
C SER A 64 -3.15 2.04 11.42
N PHE A 65 -2.39 2.41 12.45
CA PHE A 65 -1.73 1.43 13.33
C PHE A 65 -2.76 0.45 13.93
N GLU A 66 -3.93 0.94 14.34
CA GLU A 66 -4.99 0.13 14.95
C GLU A 66 -5.54 -0.91 13.97
N ASP A 67 -5.80 -0.52 12.72
CA ASP A 67 -6.27 -1.43 11.67
C ASP A 67 -5.19 -2.47 11.31
N ALA A 68 -3.93 -2.06 11.27
CA ALA A 68 -2.80 -2.98 11.05
C ALA A 68 -2.68 -4.02 12.17
N MET A 69 -2.80 -3.59 13.44
CA MET A 69 -2.77 -4.50 14.58
C MET A 69 -4.00 -5.43 14.61
N LYS A 70 -5.16 -4.96 14.17
CA LYS A 70 -6.35 -5.80 14.00
C LYS A 70 -6.14 -6.86 12.92
N ALA A 71 -5.58 -6.47 11.76
CA ALA A 71 -5.27 -7.40 10.68
C ALA A 71 -4.25 -8.48 11.11
N LEU A 72 -3.23 -8.11 11.91
CA LEU A 72 -2.30 -9.07 12.51
C LEU A 72 -3.01 -10.08 13.43
N LYS A 73 -3.96 -9.62 14.27
CA LYS A 73 -4.78 -10.50 15.13
C LYS A 73 -5.66 -11.44 14.30
N ASP A 74 -6.14 -10.97 13.15
CA ASP A 74 -6.96 -11.74 12.21
C ASP A 74 -6.12 -12.70 11.33
N GLY A 75 -4.82 -12.80 11.59
CA GLY A 75 -3.92 -13.74 10.90
C GLY A 75 -3.37 -13.24 9.56
N LYS A 76 -3.53 -11.95 9.26
CA LYS A 76 -2.96 -11.32 8.05
C LYS A 76 -1.54 -10.80 8.29
N SER A 77 -0.76 -10.64 7.23
CA SER A 77 0.54 -9.96 7.31
C SER A 77 0.35 -8.46 7.16
N VAL A 78 1.24 -7.66 7.75
CA VAL A 78 1.26 -6.21 7.50
C VAL A 78 2.68 -5.76 7.15
N ILE A 79 2.80 -4.68 6.38
CA ILE A 79 4.08 -3.99 6.16
C ILE A 79 4.04 -2.67 6.91
N PHE A 80 5.04 -2.47 7.77
CA PHE A 80 5.34 -1.18 8.36
C PHE A 80 6.32 -0.42 7.46
N ARG A 81 6.10 0.88 7.26
CA ARG A 81 7.04 1.79 6.63
C ARG A 81 7.39 2.90 7.62
N GLY A 82 8.70 3.12 7.81
CA GLY A 82 9.23 4.13 8.71
C GLY A 82 8.69 5.54 8.37
N PRO A 83 8.64 6.46 9.34
CA PRO A 83 8.06 7.80 9.15
C PRO A 83 8.73 8.61 8.02
N ASP A 84 10.03 8.41 7.81
CA ASP A 84 10.84 9.01 6.75
C ASP A 84 10.71 8.28 5.39
N GLY A 85 10.01 7.15 5.37
CA GLY A 85 9.78 6.34 4.17
C GLY A 85 11.03 5.63 3.62
N SER A 86 12.16 5.70 4.34
CA SER A 86 13.45 5.15 3.90
C SER A 86 13.52 3.63 4.07
N TRP A 87 12.69 3.08 4.95
CA TRP A 87 12.71 1.69 5.34
C TRP A 87 11.29 1.10 5.44
N SER A 88 11.17 -0.20 5.14
CA SER A 88 9.94 -0.97 5.34
C SER A 88 10.25 -2.39 5.76
N ASP A 89 9.35 -2.99 6.54
CA ASP A 89 9.49 -4.36 7.03
C ASP A 89 8.15 -5.10 7.06
N LYS A 90 8.20 -6.39 6.77
CA LYS A 90 7.03 -7.27 6.77
C LYS A 90 6.90 -7.92 8.14
N VAL A 91 5.76 -7.67 8.80
CA VAL A 91 5.40 -8.26 10.08
C VAL A 91 4.44 -9.43 9.82
N PRO A 92 4.88 -10.69 9.98
CA PRO A 92 4.02 -11.84 9.79
C PRO A 92 3.04 -12.02 10.97
N PRO A 93 1.88 -12.66 10.76
CA PRO A 93 0.82 -12.77 11.77
C PRO A 93 1.26 -13.47 13.05
N ASN A 94 2.16 -14.45 12.94
CA ASN A 94 2.64 -15.24 14.07
C ASN A 94 3.59 -14.46 15.00
N VAL A 95 4.01 -13.25 14.59
CA VAL A 95 4.80 -12.32 15.41
C VAL A 95 3.90 -11.41 16.26
N ALA A 96 2.57 -11.44 16.09
CA ALA A 96 1.65 -10.71 16.98
C ALA A 96 1.79 -11.14 18.45
N ALA A 97 2.14 -12.40 18.70
CA ALA A 97 2.45 -12.92 20.04
C ALA A 97 3.84 -12.47 20.57
N SER A 98 4.68 -11.90 19.70
CA SER A 98 6.05 -11.46 20.00
C SER A 98 6.37 -10.04 19.51
N ILE A 99 5.37 -9.17 19.29
CA ILE A 99 5.55 -7.74 19.59
C ILE A 99 5.63 -7.64 21.12
N ALA A 100 6.64 -8.29 21.67
CA ALA A 100 7.02 -8.11 23.04
C ALA A 100 7.55 -6.69 23.08
N ILE A 101 6.80 -5.80 23.70
CA ILE A 101 7.33 -4.56 24.28
C ILE A 101 8.27 -5.00 25.42
N LYS A 102 9.36 -5.71 25.08
CA LYS A 102 10.51 -5.89 25.96
C LYS A 102 11.35 -4.61 25.97
N HIS A 103 11.27 -3.85 24.88
CA HIS A 103 11.79 -2.51 24.74
C HIS A 103 10.75 -1.67 23.99
N THR A 104 10.67 -0.39 24.30
CA THR A 104 9.76 0.61 23.69
C THR A 104 10.07 0.92 22.23
N GLU A 105 10.77 0.04 21.52
CA GLU A 105 11.30 0.27 20.19
C GLU A 105 11.22 -0.95 19.26
N LEU A 106 10.90 -0.70 17.98
CA LEU A 106 11.05 -1.63 16.87
C LEU A 106 12.32 -1.25 16.09
N ARG A 107 13.42 -1.99 16.30
CA ARG A 107 14.73 -1.73 15.65
C ARG A 107 15.18 -0.25 15.71
N GLY A 108 14.99 0.41 16.85
CA GLY A 108 15.38 1.81 17.09
C GLY A 108 14.28 2.85 16.86
N TYR A 109 13.07 2.44 16.43
CA TYR A 109 11.91 3.32 16.35
C TYR A 109 11.04 3.17 17.59
N GLY A 110 10.84 4.26 18.33
CA GLY A 110 10.07 4.27 19.57
C GLY A 110 8.58 3.98 19.33
N LEU A 111 7.83 3.72 20.41
CA LEU A 111 6.37 3.52 20.37
C LEU A 111 5.65 4.64 19.60
N LEU A 112 6.09 5.89 19.78
CA LEU A 112 5.59 7.08 19.08
C LEU A 112 5.82 7.03 17.57
N ASP A 113 6.90 6.41 17.11
CA ASP A 113 7.23 6.31 15.69
C ASP A 113 6.36 5.25 15.00
N LEU A 114 5.91 4.23 15.74
CA LEU A 114 4.95 3.23 15.24
C LEU A 114 3.56 3.84 14.98
N PHE A 115 3.12 4.78 15.83
CA PHE A 115 1.89 5.54 15.63
C PHE A 115 2.00 6.56 14.48
N LYS A 116 3.19 7.10 14.24
CA LYS A 116 3.45 8.08 13.16
C LYS A 116 3.78 7.44 11.82
N GLY A 117 4.26 6.21 11.82
CA GLY A 117 4.62 5.49 10.61
C GLY A 117 3.38 5.03 9.83
N LYS A 118 3.61 4.55 8.61
CA LYS A 118 2.53 4.14 7.70
C LYS A 118 2.48 2.63 7.60
N TRP A 119 1.29 2.06 7.73
CA TRP A 119 1.08 0.62 7.72
C TRP A 119 0.34 0.20 6.47
N THR A 120 0.57 -1.00 5.95
CA THR A 120 -0.23 -1.57 4.85
C THR A 120 -0.53 -3.02 5.19
N ILE A 121 -1.69 -3.53 4.78
CA ILE A 121 -2.10 -4.92 5.05
C ILE A 121 -1.85 -5.74 3.79
N GLU A 122 -1.23 -6.90 3.93
CA GLU A 122 -1.09 -7.88 2.87
C GLU A 122 -2.03 -9.07 3.13
N GLU A 123 -2.77 -9.46 2.09
CA GLU A 123 -3.55 -10.72 2.05
C GLU A 123 -2.65 -11.94 1.86
#